data_AF-A0A1J3HT52-F1
#
_entry.id   AF-A0A1J3HT52-F1
#
_cell.length_a   1.000
_cell.length_b   1.000
_cell.length_c   1.000
_cell.angle_alpha   90.00
_cell.angle_beta   90.00
_cell.angle_gamma   90.00
#
_symmetry.space_group_name_H-M   'P 1'
#
loop_
_entity.id
_entity.type
_entity.pdbx_description
1 polymer ?
#
loop_
_entity_poly.entity_id
_entity_poly.type
_entity_poly.pdbx_seq_one_letter_code
_entity_poly.pdbx_strand_id
1 'polypeptide(L)'
;EEIANDVLGKLNLSPSDDFKEFVGIEDHIKKMSSLLYLESEQVRMIGIWGASGIGKTIIARALFTRLSRQFQSRIFIDRDFISTSKKRADVVDYNTKLHLQRNFLAKLLGHKDIKIDHIGGIEKMLKHRKT
;
A
#
# COMPACT_ATOMS: atom_id res chain seq x y z
N GLU A 1 24.02 -17.05 -2.33
CA GLU A 1 22.68 -16.44 -2.18
C GLU A 1 22.56 -15.05 -2.80
N GLU A 2 23.63 -14.25 -2.85
CA GLU A 2 23.65 -12.90 -3.44
C GLU A 2 23.11 -12.84 -4.89
N ILE A 3 23.51 -13.78 -5.76
CA ILE A 3 23.05 -13.85 -7.16
C ILE A 3 21.54 -14.14 -7.24
N ALA A 4 21.01 -14.99 -6.37
CA ALA A 4 19.59 -15.31 -6.34
C ALA A 4 18.76 -14.10 -5.88
N ASN A 5 19.24 -13.37 -4.88
CA ASN A 5 18.60 -12.15 -4.39
C ASN A 5 18.67 -11.00 -5.41
N ASP A 6 19.78 -10.85 -6.13
CA ASP A 6 19.90 -9.87 -7.23
C ASP A 6 18.94 -10.20 -8.39
N VAL A 7 18.87 -11.47 -8.78
CA VAL A 7 17.93 -11.94 -9.82
C VAL A 7 16.48 -11.76 -9.36
N LEU A 8 16.15 -12.11 -8.12
CA LEU A 8 14.81 -11.92 -7.55
C LEU A 8 14.44 -10.44 -7.44
N GLY A 9 15.39 -9.59 -7.06
CA GLY A 9 15.24 -8.14 -7.05
C GLY A 9 14.92 -7.60 -8.44
N LYS A 10 15.68 -8.01 -9.47
CA LYS A 10 15.44 -7.63 -10.86
C LYS A 10 14.09 -8.12 -11.40
N LEU A 11 13.67 -9.34 -11.05
CA LEU A 11 12.38 -9.91 -11.48
C LEU A 11 11.19 -9.25 -10.77
N ASN A 12 11.31 -8.95 -9.48
CA ASN A 12 10.29 -8.17 -8.73
C ASN A 12 10.22 -6.71 -9.18
N LEU A 13 11.30 -6.23 -9.81
CA LEU A 13 11.39 -4.93 -10.43
C LEU A 13 11.05 -4.97 -11.93
N SER A 14 10.42 -6.02 -12.48
CA SER A 14 9.94 -5.93 -13.86
C SER A 14 8.88 -4.82 -13.96
N PRO A 15 8.96 -3.92 -14.97
CA PRO A 15 7.93 -2.92 -15.19
C PRO A 15 6.58 -3.60 -15.43
N SER A 16 5.52 -3.11 -14.78
CA SER A 16 4.17 -3.41 -15.27
C SER A 16 3.97 -2.71 -16.60
N ASP A 17 3.33 -3.37 -17.56
CA ASP A 17 2.95 -2.75 -18.84
C ASP A 17 2.11 -1.48 -18.62
N ASP A 18 1.35 -1.42 -17.53
CA ASP A 18 0.48 -0.30 -17.15
C ASP A 18 1.20 1.06 -17.05
N PHE A 19 2.53 1.07 -16.85
CA PHE A 19 3.30 2.30 -16.63
C PHE A 19 4.37 2.57 -17.69
N LYS A 20 4.45 1.77 -18.77
CA LYS A 20 5.49 1.91 -19.80
C LYS A 20 5.48 3.27 -20.52
N GLU A 21 4.31 3.90 -20.63
CA GLU A 21 4.15 5.18 -21.30
C GLU A 21 4.57 6.39 -20.43
N PHE A 22 4.82 6.18 -19.12
CA PHE A 22 5.20 7.27 -18.21
C PHE A 22 6.71 7.47 -18.19
N VAL A 23 7.16 8.52 -18.90
CA VAL A 23 8.57 8.93 -18.95
C VAL A 23 9.10 9.21 -17.54
N GLY A 24 10.27 8.66 -17.20
CA GLY A 24 10.96 8.90 -15.92
C GLY A 24 10.39 8.14 -14.71
N ILE A 25 9.38 7.28 -14.89
CA ILE A 25 8.79 6.50 -13.79
C ILE A 25 9.81 5.55 -13.14
N GLU A 26 10.71 4.98 -13.94
CA GLU A 26 11.77 4.08 -13.47
C GLU A 26 12.75 4.79 -12.52
N ASP A 27 13.11 6.05 -12.83
CA ASP A 27 14.00 6.84 -11.97
C ASP A 27 13.34 7.16 -10.63
N HIS A 28 12.05 7.51 -10.65
CA HIS A 28 11.27 7.71 -9.44
C HIS A 28 11.18 6.43 -8.60
N ILE A 29 10.91 5.28 -9.22
CA ILE A 29 10.85 3.99 -8.54
C ILE A 29 12.20 3.65 -7.91
N LYS A 30 13.29 3.80 -8.65
CA LYS A 30 14.65 3.50 -8.16
C LYS A 30 15.02 4.38 -6.96
N LYS A 31 14.77 5.69 -7.06
CA LYS A 31 15.01 6.64 -5.96
C LYS A 31 14.20 6.27 -4.71
N MET A 32 12.93 5.97 -4.87
CA MET A 32 12.04 5.63 -3.76
C MET A 32 12.35 4.26 -3.15
N SER A 33 12.75 3.28 -3.95
CA SER A 33 13.18 1.96 -3.46
C SER A 33 14.41 2.08 -2.57
N SER A 34 15.35 2.97 -2.92
CA SER A 34 16.52 3.27 -2.08
C SER A 34 16.14 3.90 -0.74
N LEU A 35 15.12 4.77 -0.71
CA LEU A 35 14.64 5.41 0.54
C LEU A 35 13.90 4.41 1.43
N LEU A 36 13.14 3.50 0.82
CA LEU A 36 12.43 2.43 1.53
C LEU A 36 13.41 1.46 2.20
N TYR A 37 14.59 1.26 1.62
CA TYR A 37 15.63 0.37 2.13
C TYR A 37 15.03 -1.00 2.52
N LEU A 38 14.50 -1.69 1.51
CA LEU A 38 13.64 -2.88 1.65
C LEU A 38 14.27 -4.07 2.39
N GLU A 39 15.60 -4.05 2.55
CA GLU A 39 16.37 -5.06 3.28
C GLU A 39 16.37 -4.81 4.81
N SER A 40 15.83 -3.69 5.27
CA SER A 40 15.77 -3.35 6.69
C SER A 40 14.45 -3.74 7.34
N GLU A 41 14.52 -4.31 8.53
CA GLU A 41 13.36 -4.61 9.39
C GLU A 41 12.75 -3.35 10.05
N GLN A 42 13.29 -2.15 9.77
CA GLN A 42 12.79 -0.90 10.35
C GLN A 42 11.49 -0.46 9.69
N VAL A 43 10.52 -0.03 10.51
CA VAL A 43 9.28 0.59 10.03
C VAL A 43 9.55 2.00 9.52
N ARG A 44 9.14 2.29 8.29
CA ARG A 44 9.36 3.60 7.63
C ARG A 44 8.06 4.18 7.10
N MET A 45 7.96 5.50 7.19
CA MET A 45 6.91 6.28 6.54
C MET A 45 7.56 7.24 5.53
N ILE A 46 7.09 7.23 4.29
CA ILE A 46 7.62 8.07 3.22
C ILE A 46 6.48 8.87 2.59
N GLY A 47 6.67 10.18 2.48
CA GLY A 47 5.74 11.09 1.80
C GLY A 47 6.22 11.46 0.40
N ILE A 48 5.29 11.55 -0.56
CA ILE A 48 5.51 12.12 -1.89
C ILE A 48 4.79 13.47 -1.94
N TRP A 49 5.52 14.57 -2.07
CA TRP A 49 4.97 15.92 -2.15
C TRP A 49 5.30 16.61 -3.49
N GLY A 50 4.68 17.76 -3.76
CA GLY A 50 4.93 18.56 -4.96
C GLY A 50 3.66 19.18 -5.54
N ALA A 51 3.80 19.96 -6.61
CA ALA A 51 2.71 20.68 -7.27
C ALA A 51 1.55 19.76 -7.72
N SER A 52 0.36 20.34 -7.89
CA SER A 52 -0.78 19.62 -8.46
C SER A 52 -0.47 19.13 -9.88
N GLY A 53 -1.01 17.99 -10.29
CA GLY A 53 -0.82 17.44 -11.64
C GLY A 53 0.53 16.77 -11.93
N ILE A 54 1.55 16.89 -11.06
CA ILE A 54 2.91 16.36 -11.31
C ILE A 54 3.04 14.82 -11.26
N GLY A 55 1.93 14.08 -11.16
CA GLY A 55 1.97 12.62 -11.19
C GLY A 55 2.27 11.90 -9.86
N LYS A 56 2.17 12.58 -8.70
CA LYS A 56 2.42 11.96 -7.37
C LYS A 56 1.68 10.64 -7.15
N THR A 57 0.39 10.60 -7.50
CA THR A 57 -0.45 9.39 -7.37
C THR A 57 -0.02 8.30 -8.35
N ILE A 58 0.45 8.66 -9.54
CA ILE A 58 0.97 7.71 -10.53
C ILE A 58 2.24 7.06 -9.98
N ILE A 59 3.17 7.85 -9.44
CA ILE A 59 4.39 7.34 -8.81
C ILE A 59 4.04 6.37 -7.67
N ALA A 60 3.12 6.75 -6.77
CA ALA A 60 2.67 5.88 -5.68
C ALA A 60 2.07 4.56 -6.18
N ARG A 61 1.26 4.60 -7.25
CA ARG A 61 0.63 3.40 -7.82
C ARG A 61 1.64 2.49 -8.52
N ALA A 62 2.60 3.07 -9.25
CA ALA A 62 3.67 2.31 -9.89
C ALA A 62 4.57 1.62 -8.85
N LEU A 63 4.94 2.34 -7.78
CA LEU A 63 5.66 1.79 -6.64
C LEU A 63 4.90 0.63 -6.00
N PHE A 64 3.62 0.81 -5.70
CA PHE A 64 2.81 -0.26 -5.11
C PHE A 64 2.74 -1.48 -6.02
N THR A 65 2.51 -1.30 -7.32
CA THR A 65 2.39 -2.39 -8.29
C THR A 65 3.66 -3.26 -8.31
N ARG A 66 4.82 -2.63 -8.19
CA ARG A 66 6.13 -3.28 -8.28
C ARG A 66 6.60 -3.85 -6.95
N LEU A 67 6.64 -3.03 -5.91
CA LEU A 67 7.27 -3.38 -4.64
C LEU A 67 6.36 -4.18 -3.72
N SER A 68 5.04 -4.07 -3.88
CA SER A 68 4.12 -4.71 -2.93
C SER A 68 4.27 -6.23 -2.89
N ARG A 69 4.79 -6.88 -3.96
CA ARG A 69 5.03 -8.33 -4.01
C ARG A 69 6.05 -8.82 -3.00
N GLN A 70 6.90 -7.92 -2.50
CA GLN A 70 7.91 -8.22 -1.49
C GLN A 70 7.33 -8.23 -0.06
N PHE A 71 6.09 -7.80 0.12
CA PHE A 71 5.42 -7.74 1.41
C PHE A 71 4.37 -8.84 1.52
N GLN A 72 4.31 -9.50 2.68
CA GLN A 72 3.29 -10.53 2.97
C GLN A 72 1.87 -9.96 2.92
N SER A 73 1.68 -8.75 3.45
CA SER A 73 0.40 -8.05 3.46
C SER A 73 0.57 -6.67 2.81
N ARG A 74 -0.35 -6.35 1.89
CA ARG A 74 -0.26 -5.15 1.06
C ARG A 74 -1.64 -4.65 0.69
N ILE A 75 -1.80 -3.33 0.67
CA ILE A 75 -3.05 -2.69 0.26
C ILE A 75 -2.76 -1.31 -0.34
N PHE A 76 -3.44 -0.98 -1.43
CA PHE A 76 -3.47 0.36 -1.97
C PHE A 76 -4.79 1.03 -1.57
N ILE A 77 -4.69 2.17 -0.90
CA ILE A 77 -5.84 2.95 -0.45
C ILE A 77 -5.98 4.15 -1.38
N ASP A 78 -7.00 4.13 -2.23
CA ASP A 78 -7.34 5.22 -3.14
C ASP A 78 -8.77 5.71 -2.94
N ARG A 79 -9.21 6.62 -3.81
CA ARG A 79 -10.55 7.19 -3.74
C ARG A 79 -11.64 6.11 -3.84
N ASP A 80 -11.43 5.07 -4.64
CA ASP A 80 -12.42 4.00 -4.84
C ASP A 80 -12.52 3.09 -3.60
N PHE A 81 -11.39 2.83 -2.94
CA PHE A 81 -11.38 2.16 -1.64
C PHE A 81 -12.19 2.96 -0.59
N ILE A 82 -12.03 4.28 -0.56
CA ILE A 82 -12.75 5.14 0.39
C ILE A 82 -14.25 5.24 0.02
N SER A 83 -14.58 5.39 -1.26
CA SER A 83 -15.98 5.56 -1.70
C SER A 83 -16.82 4.32 -1.44
N THR A 84 -16.28 3.13 -1.68
CA THR A 84 -16.94 1.84 -1.34
C THR A 84 -17.15 1.66 0.15
N SER A 85 -16.37 2.36 0.99
CA SER A 85 -16.48 2.32 2.44
C SER A 85 -17.42 3.40 3.02
N LYS A 86 -17.90 4.34 2.21
CA LYS A 86 -18.87 5.35 2.64
C LYS A 86 -20.28 4.89 2.26
N LYS A 87 -21.09 4.51 3.26
CA LYS A 87 -22.55 4.47 3.07
C LYS A 87 -23.07 5.91 3.04
N ARG A 88 -24.10 6.17 2.22
CA ARG A 88 -24.64 7.51 1.92
C ARG A 88 -24.83 8.37 3.19
N ALA A 89 -24.56 9.67 3.04
CA ALA A 89 -24.63 10.79 4.00
C ALA A 89 -23.30 11.18 4.68
N ASP A 90 -22.98 12.47 4.57
CA ASP A 90 -21.71 13.18 4.76
C ASP A 90 -21.18 13.28 6.20
N VAL A 91 -21.50 12.34 7.09
CA VAL A 91 -21.00 12.36 8.45
C VAL A 91 -19.88 11.33 8.60
N VAL A 92 -18.66 11.80 8.89
CA VAL A 92 -17.57 10.96 9.40
C VAL A 92 -17.93 10.53 10.83
N ASP A 93 -18.89 9.63 10.91
CA ASP A 93 -19.34 9.00 12.15
C ASP A 93 -18.45 7.80 12.50
N TYR A 94 -18.43 7.44 13.78
CA TYR A 94 -17.89 6.21 14.33
C TYR A 94 -18.15 4.99 13.45
N ASN A 95 -19.38 4.83 12.94
CA ASN A 95 -19.75 3.69 12.09
C ASN A 95 -19.00 3.68 10.74
N THR A 96 -18.81 4.85 10.12
CA THR A 96 -18.04 4.99 8.89
C THR A 96 -16.58 4.62 9.12
N LYS A 97 -15.98 5.09 10.24
CA LYS A 97 -14.61 4.73 10.60
C LYS A 97 -14.46 3.22 10.91
N LEU A 98 -15.41 2.64 11.61
CA LEU A 98 -15.43 1.20 11.91
C LEU A 98 -15.57 0.35 10.63
N HIS A 99 -16.43 0.79 9.70
CA HIS A 99 -16.58 0.11 8.42
C HIS A 99 -15.32 0.22 7.56
N LEU A 100 -14.67 1.38 7.54
CA LEU A 100 -13.38 1.57 6.86
C LEU A 100 -12.30 0.63 7.41
N GLN A 101 -12.22 0.49 8.74
CA GLN A 101 -11.29 -0.45 9.37
C GLN A 101 -11.59 -1.91 9.01
N ARG A 102 -12.87 -2.31 8.99
CA ARG A 102 -13.28 -3.65 8.54
C ARG A 102 -12.82 -3.92 7.11
N ASN A 103 -13.10 -3.00 6.19
CA ASN A 103 -12.73 -3.13 4.78
C ASN A 103 -11.21 -3.14 4.58
N PHE A 104 -10.48 -2.28 5.32
CA PHE A 104 -9.03 -2.24 5.31
C PHE A 104 -8.44 -3.58 5.71
N LEU A 105 -8.87 -4.10 6.86
CA LEU A 105 -8.40 -5.39 7.35
C LEU A 105 -8.79 -6.53 6.40
N ALA A 106 -9.99 -6.49 5.82
CA ALA A 106 -10.47 -7.55 4.94
C ALA A 106 -9.61 -7.66 3.69
N LYS A 107 -9.24 -6.51 3.10
CA LYS A 107 -8.32 -6.46 1.96
C LYS A 107 -6.87 -6.78 2.36
N LEU A 108 -6.39 -6.24 3.48
CA LEU A 108 -5.01 -6.44 3.93
C LEU A 108 -4.72 -7.90 4.30
N LEU A 109 -5.70 -8.59 4.88
CA LEU A 109 -5.55 -9.95 5.40
C LEU A 109 -6.11 -11.03 4.47
N GLY A 110 -6.88 -10.66 3.45
CA GLY A 110 -7.49 -11.61 2.52
C GLY A 110 -8.66 -12.42 3.08
N HIS A 111 -9.24 -12.00 4.22
CA HIS A 111 -10.38 -12.67 4.86
C HIS A 111 -11.63 -11.78 4.83
N LYS A 112 -12.78 -12.35 4.43
CA LYS A 112 -14.05 -11.61 4.34
C LYS A 112 -14.74 -11.42 5.68
N ASP A 113 -14.48 -12.29 6.67
CA ASP A 113 -15.21 -12.34 7.93
C ASP A 113 -14.44 -11.73 9.10
N ILE A 114 -14.14 -10.43 9.00
CA ILE A 114 -13.41 -9.72 10.06
C ILE A 114 -14.37 -9.20 11.12
N LYS A 115 -14.30 -9.80 12.29
CA LYS A 115 -15.07 -9.42 13.47
C LYS A 115 -14.31 -8.40 14.29
N ILE A 116 -14.47 -7.12 13.96
CA ILE A 116 -14.20 -6.01 14.87
C ILE A 116 -15.52 -5.33 15.23
N ASP A 117 -15.75 -5.12 16.51
CA ASP A 117 -16.96 -4.51 17.09
C ASP A 117 -16.73 -3.04 17.50
N HIS A 118 -15.46 -2.60 17.58
CA HIS A 118 -15.07 -1.24 17.95
C HIS A 118 -13.80 -0.77 17.23
N ILE A 119 -13.59 0.56 17.20
CA ILE A 119 -12.48 1.21 16.47
C ILE A 119 -11.08 0.80 17.00
N GLY A 120 -10.97 0.44 18.27
CA GLY A 120 -9.72 -0.06 18.86
C GLY A 120 -9.40 -1.51 18.47
N GLY A 121 -10.34 -2.23 17.84
CA GLY A 121 -10.18 -3.65 17.50
C GLY A 121 -9.03 -3.89 16.51
N ILE A 122 -8.77 -2.94 15.61
CA ILE A 122 -7.69 -3.06 14.61
C ILE A 122 -6.31 -3.24 15.23
N GLU A 123 -6.01 -2.51 16.31
CA GLU A 123 -4.69 -2.56 16.96
C GLU A 123 -4.48 -3.92 17.61
N LYS A 124 -5.49 -4.43 18.32
CA LYS A 124 -5.47 -5.77 18.93
C LYS A 124 -5.24 -6.86 17.88
N MET A 125 -5.84 -6.71 16.71
CA MET A 125 -5.75 -7.70 15.63
C MET A 125 -4.39 -7.67 14.93
N LEU A 126 -3.81 -6.49 14.76
CA LEU A 126 -2.48 -6.35 14.13
C LEU A 126 -1.32 -6.66 15.08
N LYS A 127 -1.48 -6.47 16.40
CA LYS A 127 -0.43 -6.74 17.41
C LYS A 127 0.14 -8.17 17.38
N HIS A 128 -0.66 -9.15 16.96
CA HIS A 128 -0.26 -10.56 16.95
C HIS A 128 0.34 -11.02 15.63
N ARG A 129 0.43 -10.14 14.62
CA ARG A 129 1.15 -10.44 13.39
C ARG A 129 2.58 -9.91 13.51
N LYS A 130 3.55 -10.81 13.39
CA LYS A 130 4.91 -10.42 13.04
C LYS A 130 4.87 -9.86 11.62
N THR A 131 5.31 -8.61 11.47
CA THR A 131 5.62 -7.96 10.19
C THR A 131 6.90 -8.53 9.60
#